data_AF-A0A834CCC2-F1
#
_entry.id   AF-A0A834CCC2-F1
#
_cell.length_a   1.000
_cell.length_b   1.000
_cell.length_c   1.000
_cell.angle_alpha   90.00
_cell.angle_beta   90.00
_cell.angle_gamma   90.00
#
_symmetry.space_group_name_H-M   'P 1'
#
loop_
_entity.id
_entity.type
_entity.pdbx_description
1 polymer ?
#
loop_
_entity_poly.entity_id
_entity_poly.type
_entity_poly.pdbx_seq_one_letter_code
_entity_poly.pdbx_strand_id
1 'polypeptide(L)'
;MQPQQIYDFSSDENSQKWRGLFVQALRKVQKQVHPNLTAKEDALQHVEELILQLLNMLCVAQPRTVQDVEERVQKTFPHPIDKWAINDAASAIEKRKRRNPLLLPVDKIHPLLKEVLGYKVDYHVSLYIVAVLEYISADILKLAGNYVCNIRHFEISQQDIKVSMCADKVLMDMFDQEEDIGLMSQSAEEPSASEEVTYDDLVRLEIAEERQYLRELDLIIKVFRHHFMTNPKIFTAQDVEVIFSNILDIHELTVKLLGLIEDAVEMTADGCPHPLVGSCFEDLAEEQAFDPYEILSQDILSKDFHEHFNNLMARSTVGLYFQSVAEGFKEAVQYVLPQLMMVPVYHCLHYFELLQQLQERSKDQDDRECLKQAITALLNLQCSIERSYNKHQPRRKPGEPMYRLYSRQIRSKQLAIKRMNEIQKSIDGWEGKDIGQCCSEFILEGPLIRAGAKHERHNFLFDGLMISCKANQSSRLPGAGNGAEYRLKEKFVLRKVRIVDRD
;
A
#
# COMPACT_ATOMS: atom_id res chain seq x y z
N MET A 1 -25.78 -31.71 25.46
CA MET A 1 -25.08 -31.35 24.22
C MET A 1 -23.61 -31.62 24.47
N GLN A 2 -22.97 -32.50 23.70
CA GLN A 2 -21.54 -32.73 23.81
C GLN A 2 -20.80 -31.45 23.35
N PRO A 3 -19.72 -31.04 24.02
CA PRO A 3 -18.91 -29.90 23.57
C PRO A 3 -18.34 -30.20 22.18
N GLN A 4 -18.43 -29.22 21.27
CA GLN A 4 -17.85 -29.30 19.93
C GLN A 4 -16.33 -29.50 20.07
N GLN A 5 -15.82 -30.68 19.70
CA GLN A 5 -14.38 -30.87 19.53
C GLN A 5 -13.99 -30.25 18.19
N ILE A 6 -13.36 -29.07 18.26
CA ILE A 6 -12.66 -28.46 17.12
C ILE A 6 -11.50 -29.39 16.77
N TYR A 7 -11.34 -29.73 15.48
CA TYR A 7 -10.23 -30.57 15.04
C TYR A 7 -8.93 -29.80 15.25
N ASP A 8 -8.10 -30.29 16.18
CA ASP A 8 -6.82 -29.69 16.46
C ASP A 8 -5.78 -30.16 15.45
N PHE A 9 -5.43 -29.28 14.52
CA PHE A 9 -4.39 -29.51 13.51
C PHE A 9 -2.97 -29.55 14.13
N SER A 10 -2.81 -29.01 15.34
CA SER A 10 -1.54 -28.93 16.07
C SER A 10 -1.28 -30.12 17.00
N SER A 11 -2.25 -31.02 17.19
CA SER A 11 -2.04 -32.22 18.02
C SER A 11 -0.98 -33.15 17.39
N ASP A 12 -0.16 -33.80 18.23
CA ASP A 12 0.96 -34.64 17.76
C ASP A 12 0.54 -35.75 16.77
N GLU A 13 -0.67 -36.29 16.93
CA GLU A 13 -1.21 -37.33 16.06
C GLU A 13 -1.70 -36.78 14.70
N ASN A 14 -2.27 -35.57 14.69
CA ASN A 14 -2.80 -34.94 13.48
C ASN A 14 -1.72 -34.18 12.71
N SER A 15 -0.75 -33.57 13.40
CA SER A 15 0.36 -32.82 12.79
C SER A 15 1.14 -33.69 11.80
N GLN A 16 1.33 -34.98 12.11
CA GLN A 16 2.01 -35.92 11.20
C GLN A 16 1.28 -36.16 9.87
N LYS A 17 -0.05 -35.95 9.83
CA LYS A 17 -0.86 -36.14 8.61
C LYS A 17 -0.90 -34.90 7.73
N TRP A 18 -0.80 -33.70 8.33
CA TRP A 18 -0.97 -32.42 7.66
C TRP A 18 0.34 -31.70 7.35
N ARG A 19 1.38 -31.87 8.16
CA ARG A 19 2.66 -31.18 8.01
C ARG A 19 3.40 -31.65 6.74
N GLY A 20 3.79 -30.70 5.91
CA GLY A 20 4.46 -30.93 4.63
C GLY A 20 3.54 -31.41 3.50
N LEU A 21 2.23 -31.51 3.75
CA LEU A 21 1.25 -31.96 2.76
C LEU A 21 1.13 -30.97 1.59
N PHE A 22 1.19 -29.67 1.90
CA PHE A 22 0.98 -28.58 0.96
C PHE A 22 2.29 -28.02 0.42
N VAL A 23 3.40 -28.10 1.17
CA VAL A 23 4.70 -27.45 0.82
C VAL A 23 5.13 -27.68 -0.64
N GLN A 24 5.08 -28.92 -1.13
CA GLN A 24 5.49 -29.23 -2.52
C GLN A 24 4.52 -28.66 -3.56
N ALA A 25 3.23 -28.59 -3.24
CA ALA A 25 2.22 -27.99 -4.12
C ALA A 25 2.30 -26.47 -4.10
N LEU A 26 2.48 -25.86 -2.92
CA LEU A 26 2.67 -24.42 -2.73
C LEU A 26 3.91 -23.91 -3.48
N ARG A 27 4.99 -24.69 -3.54
CA ARG A 27 6.16 -24.37 -4.37
C ARG A 27 5.80 -24.27 -5.86
N LYS A 28 4.89 -25.10 -6.36
CA LYS A 28 4.39 -25.01 -7.74
C LYS A 28 3.47 -23.81 -7.93
N VAL A 29 2.60 -23.52 -6.96
CA VAL A 29 1.73 -22.33 -6.96
C VAL A 29 2.58 -21.06 -7.01
N GLN A 30 3.63 -20.98 -6.18
CA GLN A 30 4.57 -19.86 -6.16
C GLN A 30 5.19 -19.62 -7.54
N LYS A 31 5.65 -20.67 -8.23
CA LYS A 31 6.20 -20.56 -9.59
C LYS A 31 5.17 -20.17 -10.65
N GLN A 32 3.89 -20.44 -10.43
CA GLN A 32 2.83 -19.97 -11.34
C GLN A 32 2.59 -18.47 -11.21
N VAL A 33 2.64 -17.92 -9.99
CA VAL A 33 2.42 -16.49 -9.74
C VAL A 33 3.67 -15.65 -9.96
N HIS A 34 4.84 -16.18 -9.62
CA HIS A 34 6.14 -15.50 -9.71
C HIS A 34 7.23 -16.46 -10.22
N PRO A 35 7.39 -16.63 -11.55
CA PRO A 35 8.32 -17.61 -12.14
C PRO A 35 9.80 -17.34 -11.82
N ASN A 36 10.14 -16.07 -11.59
CA ASN A 36 11.52 -15.61 -11.40
C ASN A 36 11.97 -15.57 -9.94
N LEU A 37 11.08 -15.89 -9.00
CA LEU A 37 11.40 -15.93 -7.57
C LEU A 37 11.48 -17.38 -7.07
N THR A 38 12.21 -17.57 -5.97
CA THR A 38 12.20 -18.82 -5.21
C THR A 38 11.61 -18.60 -3.82
N ALA A 39 10.78 -19.51 -3.31
CA ALA A 39 10.36 -19.47 -1.90
C ALA A 39 11.20 -20.42 -1.04
N LYS A 40 11.65 -19.92 0.12
CA LYS A 40 12.28 -20.74 1.15
C LYS A 40 11.29 -21.75 1.74
N GLU A 41 11.81 -22.82 2.33
CA GLU A 41 10.97 -23.88 2.88
C GLU A 41 10.19 -23.42 4.12
N ASP A 42 10.79 -22.61 4.99
CA ASP A 42 10.14 -21.98 6.14
C ASP A 42 8.97 -21.06 5.73
N ALA A 43 9.13 -20.32 4.62
CA ALA A 43 8.10 -19.50 4.02
C ALA A 43 6.89 -20.34 3.61
N LEU A 44 7.13 -21.45 2.91
CA LEU A 44 6.06 -22.36 2.46
C LEU A 44 5.41 -23.13 3.61
N GLN A 45 6.17 -23.47 4.66
CA GLN A 45 5.62 -24.06 5.88
C GLN A 45 4.69 -23.07 6.60
N HIS A 46 5.04 -21.79 6.63
CA HIS A 46 4.18 -20.78 7.22
C HIS A 46 2.89 -20.55 6.41
N VAL A 47 2.97 -20.56 5.07
CA VAL A 47 1.75 -20.54 4.24
C VAL A 47 0.90 -21.79 4.50
N GLU A 48 1.50 -22.97 4.66
CA GLU A 48 0.77 -24.18 5.03
C GLU A 48 -0.01 -24.03 6.34
N GLU A 49 0.57 -23.42 7.38
CA GLU A 49 -0.11 -23.14 8.65
C GLU A 49 -1.36 -22.26 8.43
N LEU A 50 -1.23 -21.18 7.67
CA LEU A 50 -2.35 -20.29 7.34
C LEU A 50 -3.46 -21.04 6.56
N ILE A 51 -3.07 -21.88 5.59
CA ILE A 51 -4.04 -22.66 4.81
C ILE A 51 -4.76 -23.70 5.68
N LEU A 52 -4.10 -24.27 6.69
CA LEU A 52 -4.74 -25.14 7.67
C LEU A 52 -5.70 -24.38 8.59
N GLN A 53 -5.35 -23.17 9.02
CA GLN A 53 -6.24 -22.29 9.78
C GLN A 53 -7.50 -21.96 8.96
N LEU A 54 -7.32 -21.64 7.67
CA LEU A 54 -8.43 -21.41 6.74
C LEU A 54 -9.31 -22.66 6.58
N LEU A 55 -8.69 -23.83 6.42
CA LEU A 55 -9.40 -25.09 6.31
C LEU A 55 -10.24 -25.37 7.56
N ASN A 56 -9.71 -25.09 8.75
CA ASN A 56 -10.46 -25.18 10.00
C ASN A 56 -11.67 -24.24 9.96
N MET A 57 -11.46 -22.96 9.63
CA MET A 57 -12.51 -21.95 9.59
C MET A 57 -13.66 -22.31 8.63
N LEU A 58 -13.35 -22.94 7.49
CA LEU A 58 -14.35 -23.45 6.56
C LEU A 58 -15.09 -24.69 7.11
N CYS A 59 -14.37 -25.62 7.75
CA CYS A 59 -14.91 -26.88 8.25
C CYS A 59 -15.73 -26.75 9.54
N VAL A 60 -15.52 -25.70 10.36
CA VAL A 60 -16.30 -25.45 11.59
C VAL A 60 -17.80 -25.35 11.31
N ALA A 61 -18.21 -24.86 10.13
CA ALA A 61 -19.61 -24.78 9.72
C ALA A 61 -20.23 -26.15 9.34
N GLN A 62 -19.44 -27.21 9.34
CA GLN A 62 -19.82 -28.57 8.92
C GLN A 62 -20.56 -28.61 7.56
N PRO A 63 -19.99 -28.05 6.47
CA PRO A 63 -20.66 -27.95 5.18
C PRO A 63 -20.89 -29.32 4.52
N ARG A 64 -22.12 -29.63 4.13
CA ARG A 64 -22.51 -30.91 3.49
C ARG A 64 -22.62 -30.80 1.98
N THR A 65 -22.83 -29.60 1.46
CA THR A 65 -22.97 -29.31 0.03
C THR A 65 -21.99 -28.23 -0.42
N VAL A 66 -21.78 -28.10 -1.73
CA VAL A 66 -20.97 -27.02 -2.31
C VAL A 66 -21.54 -25.65 -1.95
N GLN A 67 -22.87 -25.53 -1.94
CA GLN A 67 -23.58 -24.30 -1.57
C GLN A 67 -23.32 -23.91 -0.12
N ASP A 68 -23.23 -24.87 0.80
CA ASP A 68 -22.90 -24.60 2.20
C ASP A 68 -21.48 -24.01 2.35
N VAL A 69 -20.53 -24.49 1.53
CA VAL A 69 -19.17 -23.94 1.49
C VAL A 69 -19.18 -22.53 0.90
N GLU A 70 -19.92 -22.30 -0.18
CA GLU A 70 -20.07 -20.97 -0.79
C GLU A 70 -20.66 -19.95 0.19
N GLU A 71 -21.75 -20.30 0.88
CA GLU A 71 -22.34 -19.46 1.92
C GLU A 71 -21.36 -19.17 3.06
N ARG A 72 -20.54 -20.16 3.42
CA ARG A 72 -19.51 -19.97 4.46
C ARG A 72 -18.47 -18.97 3.99
N VAL A 73 -17.95 -19.11 2.76
CA VAL A 73 -17.00 -18.17 2.15
C VAL A 73 -17.58 -16.75 2.10
N GLN A 74 -18.81 -16.57 1.63
CA GLN A 74 -19.46 -15.24 1.60
C GLN A 74 -19.60 -14.59 2.98
N LYS A 75 -19.77 -15.39 4.04
CA LYS A 75 -19.93 -14.89 5.41
C LYS A 75 -18.61 -14.60 6.12
N THR A 76 -17.53 -15.32 5.79
CA THR A 76 -16.24 -15.20 6.50
C THR A 76 -15.16 -14.46 5.74
N PHE A 77 -15.21 -14.43 4.41
CA PHE A 77 -14.18 -13.79 3.60
C PHE A 77 -14.55 -12.30 3.41
N PRO A 78 -13.61 -11.35 3.54
CA PRO A 78 -13.92 -9.95 3.31
C PRO A 78 -14.19 -9.63 1.83
N HIS A 79 -15.03 -8.62 1.55
CA HIS A 79 -15.23 -8.18 0.17
C HIS A 79 -13.98 -7.43 -0.37
N PRO A 80 -13.49 -7.68 -1.60
CA PRO A 80 -14.06 -8.53 -2.64
C PRO A 80 -13.50 -9.96 -2.76
N ILE A 81 -12.62 -10.40 -1.86
CA ILE A 81 -11.96 -11.72 -2.00
C ILE A 81 -12.97 -12.88 -1.97
N ASP A 82 -14.08 -12.69 -1.26
CA ASP A 82 -15.23 -13.60 -1.24
C ASP A 82 -15.73 -13.94 -2.66
N LYS A 83 -16.04 -12.94 -3.48
CA LYS A 83 -16.59 -13.14 -4.83
C LYS A 83 -15.59 -13.79 -5.76
N TRP A 84 -14.32 -13.44 -5.64
CA TRP A 84 -13.28 -13.95 -6.53
C TRP A 84 -12.95 -15.41 -6.21
N ALA A 85 -12.84 -15.74 -4.92
CA ALA A 85 -12.63 -17.11 -4.46
C ALA A 85 -13.79 -18.04 -4.88
N ILE A 86 -15.04 -17.57 -4.80
CA ILE A 86 -16.23 -18.33 -5.23
C ILE A 86 -16.21 -18.57 -6.73
N ASN A 87 -15.95 -17.54 -7.53
CA ASN A 87 -15.92 -17.66 -8.99
C ASN A 87 -14.81 -18.62 -9.46
N ASP A 88 -13.63 -18.58 -8.83
CA ASP A 88 -12.53 -19.49 -9.15
C ASP A 88 -12.85 -20.93 -8.73
N ALA A 89 -13.41 -21.13 -7.54
CA ALA A 89 -13.80 -22.43 -7.04
C ALA A 89 -14.95 -23.06 -7.86
N ALA A 90 -15.93 -22.27 -8.29
CA ALA A 90 -17.00 -22.73 -9.18
C ALA A 90 -16.45 -23.17 -10.54
N SER A 91 -15.47 -22.43 -11.07
CA SER A 91 -14.76 -22.78 -12.31
C SER A 91 -13.97 -24.09 -12.20
N ALA A 92 -13.57 -24.50 -10.99
CA ALA A 92 -12.90 -25.78 -10.75
C ALA A 92 -13.87 -26.99 -10.79
N ILE A 93 -15.16 -26.78 -10.51
CA ILE A 93 -16.20 -27.83 -10.60
C ILE A 93 -16.70 -27.98 -12.03
N GLU A 94 -16.89 -26.87 -12.75
CA GLU A 94 -17.32 -26.87 -14.14
C GLU A 94 -16.17 -27.36 -15.04
N LYS A 95 -16.13 -28.69 -15.28
CA LYS A 95 -15.11 -29.46 -16.02
C LYS A 95 -14.79 -29.00 -17.46
N ARG A 96 -15.11 -27.77 -17.88
CA ARG A 96 -14.97 -27.30 -19.27
C ARG A 96 -14.03 -26.13 -19.51
N LYS A 97 -13.45 -25.44 -18.50
CA LYS A 97 -12.61 -24.24 -18.80
C LYS A 97 -11.41 -23.94 -17.91
N ARG A 98 -10.95 -24.81 -17.00
CA ARG A 98 -9.68 -24.52 -16.30
C ARG A 98 -8.48 -24.92 -17.17
N ARG A 99 -7.63 -23.95 -17.54
CA ARG A 99 -6.39 -24.19 -18.32
C ARG A 99 -5.40 -25.11 -17.58
N ASN A 100 -5.44 -25.14 -16.25
CA ASN A 100 -4.57 -25.97 -15.40
C ASN A 100 -5.38 -26.66 -14.29
N PRO A 101 -5.15 -27.96 -14.00
CA PRO A 101 -5.76 -28.63 -12.85
C PRO A 101 -5.28 -28.03 -11.52
N LEU A 102 -6.02 -28.27 -10.43
CA LEU A 102 -5.59 -27.92 -9.09
C LEU A 102 -4.21 -28.53 -8.79
N LEU A 103 -3.33 -27.72 -8.23
CA LEU A 103 -1.99 -28.10 -7.81
C LEU A 103 -1.99 -28.73 -6.41
N LEU A 104 -2.92 -28.31 -5.55
CA LEU A 104 -3.06 -28.89 -4.21
C LEU A 104 -3.58 -30.34 -4.28
N PRO A 105 -3.10 -31.26 -3.42
CA PRO A 105 -3.37 -32.69 -3.55
C PRO A 105 -4.77 -33.09 -3.04
N VAL A 106 -5.81 -32.85 -3.83
CA VAL A 106 -7.22 -33.16 -3.50
C VAL A 106 -7.40 -34.60 -3.03
N ASP A 107 -6.75 -35.56 -3.70
CA ASP A 107 -6.88 -36.99 -3.39
C ASP A 107 -6.30 -37.37 -2.01
N LYS A 108 -5.36 -36.57 -1.49
CA LYS A 108 -4.81 -36.75 -0.14
C LYS A 108 -5.64 -35.99 0.91
N ILE A 109 -6.21 -34.85 0.55
CA ILE A 109 -7.02 -34.01 1.45
C ILE A 109 -8.41 -34.62 1.65
N HIS A 110 -9.02 -35.21 0.63
CA HIS A 110 -10.38 -35.75 0.68
C HIS A 110 -10.58 -36.82 1.78
N PRO A 111 -9.68 -37.82 1.95
CA PRO A 111 -9.76 -38.74 3.08
C PRO A 111 -9.63 -38.07 4.45
N LEU A 112 -8.77 -37.06 4.57
CA LEU A 112 -8.52 -36.34 5.82
C LEU A 112 -9.70 -35.44 6.22
N LEU A 113 -10.40 -34.86 5.25
CA LEU A 113 -11.62 -34.07 5.48
C LEU A 113 -12.71 -34.89 6.19
N LYS A 114 -12.77 -36.20 5.96
CA LYS A 114 -13.69 -37.09 6.68
C LYS A 114 -13.38 -37.12 8.18
N GLU A 115 -12.11 -37.06 8.56
CA GLU A 115 -11.66 -37.03 9.96
C GLU A 115 -11.94 -35.67 10.59
N VAL A 116 -11.71 -34.58 9.86
CA VAL A 116 -11.98 -33.20 10.32
C VAL A 116 -13.47 -32.94 10.52
N LEU A 117 -14.32 -33.38 9.60
CA LEU A 117 -15.76 -33.12 9.63
C LEU A 117 -16.57 -34.18 10.39
N GLY A 118 -15.98 -35.37 10.63
CA GLY A 118 -16.63 -36.47 11.34
C GLY A 118 -17.68 -37.24 10.52
N TYR A 119 -17.80 -36.98 9.21
CA TYR A 119 -18.72 -37.69 8.31
C TYR A 119 -18.16 -37.83 6.89
N LYS A 120 -18.79 -38.69 6.07
CA LYS A 120 -18.39 -38.89 4.68
C LYS A 120 -18.77 -37.67 3.83
N VAL A 121 -17.77 -37.01 3.27
CA VAL A 121 -17.91 -35.83 2.40
C VAL A 121 -17.98 -36.28 0.94
N ASP A 122 -18.77 -35.60 0.10
CA ASP A 122 -18.78 -35.84 -1.35
C ASP A 122 -17.49 -35.30 -2.01
N TYR A 123 -17.00 -35.98 -3.04
CA TYR A 123 -15.75 -35.59 -3.71
C TYR A 123 -15.83 -34.17 -4.30
N HIS A 124 -16.99 -33.74 -4.82
CA HIS A 124 -17.15 -32.39 -5.36
C HIS A 124 -17.11 -31.31 -4.28
N VAL A 125 -17.55 -31.61 -3.06
CA VAL A 125 -17.44 -30.69 -1.91
C VAL A 125 -15.97 -30.54 -1.51
N SER A 126 -15.23 -31.64 -1.43
CA SER A 126 -13.79 -31.58 -1.17
C SER A 126 -13.01 -30.84 -2.26
N LEU A 127 -13.37 -31.06 -3.53
CA LEU A 127 -12.77 -30.36 -4.66
C LEU A 127 -12.98 -28.85 -4.55
N TYR A 128 -14.18 -28.41 -4.17
CA TYR A 128 -14.49 -26.99 -4.00
C TYR A 128 -13.70 -26.35 -2.85
N ILE A 129 -13.64 -27.01 -1.69
CA ILE A 129 -12.85 -26.54 -0.55
C ILE A 129 -11.39 -26.36 -0.96
N VAL A 130 -10.79 -27.37 -1.61
CA VAL A 130 -9.39 -27.29 -2.05
C VAL A 130 -9.17 -26.19 -3.09
N ALA A 131 -10.13 -25.94 -3.97
CA ALA A 131 -10.05 -24.82 -4.92
C ALA A 131 -10.01 -23.45 -4.22
N VAL A 132 -10.83 -23.26 -3.18
CA VAL A 132 -10.78 -22.05 -2.33
C VAL A 132 -9.43 -21.92 -1.64
N LEU A 133 -8.89 -23.01 -1.07
CA LEU A 133 -7.57 -23.00 -0.42
C LEU A 133 -6.45 -22.62 -1.41
N GLU A 134 -6.49 -23.15 -2.64
CA GLU A 134 -5.49 -22.88 -3.67
C GLU A 134 -5.53 -21.42 -4.13
N TYR A 135 -6.74 -20.86 -4.31
CA TYR A 135 -6.91 -19.46 -4.67
C TYR A 135 -6.24 -18.54 -3.63
N ILE A 136 -6.53 -18.76 -2.34
CA ILE A 136 -5.96 -17.96 -1.25
C ILE A 136 -4.44 -18.19 -1.11
N SER A 137 -3.97 -19.42 -1.31
CA SER A 137 -2.54 -19.72 -1.36
C SER A 137 -1.82 -18.92 -2.45
N ALA A 138 -2.42 -18.86 -3.64
CA ALA A 138 -1.89 -18.10 -4.76
C ALA A 138 -1.89 -16.60 -4.48
N ASP A 139 -2.93 -16.08 -3.83
CA ASP A 139 -3.05 -14.66 -3.49
C ASP A 139 -2.00 -14.22 -2.45
N ILE A 140 -1.80 -15.00 -1.38
CA ILE A 140 -0.75 -14.77 -0.38
C ILE A 140 0.64 -14.77 -1.04
N LEU A 141 0.95 -15.78 -1.85
CA LEU A 141 2.25 -15.91 -2.51
C LEU A 141 2.47 -14.83 -3.57
N LYS A 142 1.41 -14.39 -4.25
CA LYS A 142 1.45 -13.28 -5.21
C LYS A 142 1.74 -11.96 -4.51
N LEU A 143 1.06 -11.68 -3.40
CA LEU A 143 1.28 -10.51 -2.57
C LEU A 143 2.70 -10.47 -2.01
N ALA A 144 3.16 -11.57 -1.40
CA ALA A 144 4.51 -11.66 -0.86
C ALA A 144 5.57 -11.53 -1.95
N GLY A 145 5.38 -12.16 -3.11
CA GLY A 145 6.30 -12.02 -4.24
C GLY A 145 6.33 -10.59 -4.81
N ASN A 146 5.19 -9.90 -4.88
CA ASN A 146 5.16 -8.48 -5.27
C ASN A 146 5.95 -7.62 -4.27
N TYR A 147 5.79 -7.87 -2.97
CA TYR A 147 6.54 -7.19 -1.93
C TYR A 147 8.05 -7.44 -2.07
N VAL A 148 8.46 -8.70 -2.23
CA VAL A 148 9.85 -9.13 -2.43
C VAL A 148 10.47 -8.52 -3.68
N CYS A 149 9.73 -8.45 -4.79
CA CYS A 149 10.15 -7.72 -5.99
C CYS A 149 10.33 -6.22 -5.73
N ASN A 150 9.44 -5.59 -4.95
CA ASN A 150 9.54 -4.16 -4.61
C ASN A 150 10.78 -3.86 -3.75
N ILE A 151 11.17 -4.77 -2.85
CA ILE A 151 12.38 -4.65 -2.01
C ILE A 151 13.63 -5.25 -2.66
N ARG A 152 13.55 -5.72 -3.92
CA ARG A 152 14.68 -6.24 -4.73
C ARG A 152 15.35 -7.51 -4.19
N HIS A 153 14.59 -8.34 -3.47
CA HIS A 153 15.02 -9.69 -3.12
C HIS A 153 14.58 -10.68 -4.22
N PHE A 154 15.34 -11.76 -4.41
CA PHE A 154 15.00 -12.84 -5.37
C PHE A 154 14.40 -14.08 -4.69
N GLU A 155 14.28 -14.03 -3.37
CA GLU A 155 13.85 -15.15 -2.55
C GLU A 155 12.80 -14.70 -1.53
N ILE A 156 11.68 -15.40 -1.47
CA ILE A 156 10.58 -15.16 -0.52
C ILE A 156 10.89 -15.91 0.79
N SER A 157 11.03 -15.16 1.88
CA SER A 157 11.19 -15.70 3.24
C SER A 157 9.87 -15.67 4.04
N GLN A 158 9.84 -16.37 5.19
CA GLN A 158 8.71 -16.31 6.10
C GLN A 158 8.40 -14.88 6.57
N GLN A 159 9.44 -14.06 6.77
CA GLN A 159 9.27 -12.69 7.23
C GLN A 159 8.59 -11.81 6.18
N ASP A 160 8.88 -12.03 4.90
CA ASP A 160 8.28 -11.28 3.80
C ASP A 160 6.78 -11.55 3.68
N ILE A 161 6.36 -12.80 3.92
CA ILE A 161 4.94 -13.17 4.00
C ILE A 161 4.27 -12.42 5.15
N LYS A 162 4.85 -12.44 6.35
CA LYS A 162 4.29 -11.73 7.51
C LYS A 162 4.15 -10.23 7.27
N VAL A 163 5.19 -9.59 6.74
CA VAL A 163 5.19 -8.14 6.48
C VAL A 163 4.17 -7.78 5.41
N SER A 164 4.14 -8.53 4.30
CA SER A 164 3.21 -8.27 3.21
C SER A 164 1.75 -8.50 3.62
N MET A 165 1.47 -9.54 4.41
CA MET A 165 0.13 -9.78 4.97
C MET A 165 -0.32 -8.69 5.96
N CYS A 166 0.57 -8.17 6.81
CA CYS A 166 0.23 -7.04 7.69
C CYS A 166 -0.13 -5.77 6.92
N ALA A 167 0.42 -5.59 5.71
CA ALA A 167 0.10 -4.47 4.84
C ALA A 167 -1.22 -4.67 4.06
N ASP A 168 -1.64 -5.91 3.85
CA ASP A 168 -2.88 -6.24 3.16
C ASP A 168 -4.06 -6.36 4.13
N LYS A 169 -4.94 -5.37 4.09
CA LYS A 169 -6.08 -5.26 5.00
C LYS A 169 -7.09 -6.41 4.85
N VAL A 170 -7.17 -7.03 3.68
CA VAL A 170 -8.17 -8.08 3.37
C VAL A 170 -7.69 -9.43 3.90
N LEU A 171 -6.45 -9.80 3.63
CA LEU A 171 -5.85 -11.03 4.14
C LEU A 171 -5.62 -10.94 5.65
N MET A 172 -5.22 -9.78 6.17
CA MET A 172 -5.13 -9.59 7.62
C MET A 172 -6.48 -9.83 8.30
N ASP A 173 -7.58 -9.23 7.81
CA ASP A 173 -8.93 -9.44 8.36
C ASP A 173 -9.40 -10.91 8.29
N MET A 174 -8.87 -11.69 7.36
CA MET A 174 -9.21 -13.09 7.15
C MET A 174 -8.52 -14.03 8.15
N PHE A 175 -7.28 -13.74 8.57
CA PHE A 175 -6.49 -14.62 9.45
C PHE A 175 -6.38 -14.13 10.91
N ASP A 176 -6.73 -12.87 11.22
CA ASP A 176 -6.68 -12.27 12.58
C ASP A 176 -7.79 -12.75 13.54
N GLN A 177 -8.58 -13.77 13.17
CA GLN A 177 -9.79 -14.12 13.94
C GLN A 177 -9.53 -14.93 15.21
N GLU A 178 -8.37 -15.62 15.37
CA GLU A 178 -8.14 -16.48 16.54
C GLU A 178 -6.69 -16.56 17.10
N GLU A 179 -5.69 -15.82 16.58
CA GLU A 179 -4.31 -15.96 17.08
C GLU A 179 -3.91 -14.90 18.13
N ASP A 180 -4.07 -15.32 19.38
CA ASP A 180 -3.38 -14.80 20.57
C ASP A 180 -1.88 -15.19 20.48
N ILE A 181 -1.14 -14.60 19.54
CA ILE A 181 0.32 -14.82 19.41
C ILE A 181 1.06 -13.53 19.77
N GLY A 182 1.47 -13.50 21.04
CA GLY A 182 2.59 -12.69 21.48
C GLY A 182 3.89 -13.24 20.89
N LEU A 183 4.38 -12.62 19.81
CA LEU A 183 5.79 -12.74 19.42
C LEU A 183 6.23 -11.54 18.56
N MET A 184 6.28 -10.36 19.19
CA MET A 184 7.09 -9.23 18.72
C MET A 184 8.08 -8.89 19.84
N SER A 185 9.03 -9.80 20.07
CA SER A 185 10.17 -9.58 20.95
C SER A 185 11.43 -10.00 20.19
N GLN A 186 12.33 -9.03 20.03
CA GLN A 186 13.72 -9.16 19.60
C GLN A 186 13.95 -9.38 18.09
N SER A 187 13.81 -8.31 17.32
CA SER A 187 14.68 -8.13 16.15
C SER A 187 16.06 -7.71 16.64
N ALA A 188 17.07 -8.51 16.31
CA ALA A 188 18.48 -8.20 16.50
C ALA A 188 18.82 -6.82 15.89
N GLU A 189 19.72 -6.11 16.56
CA GLU A 189 20.34 -4.89 16.08
C GLU A 189 21.00 -5.15 14.72
N GLU A 190 20.39 -4.67 13.63
CA GLU A 190 21.14 -4.42 12.40
C GLU A 190 21.89 -3.08 12.56
N PRO A 191 23.14 -2.99 12.05
CA PRO A 191 24.00 -1.86 12.32
C PRO A 191 23.39 -0.59 11.76
N SER A 192 23.33 0.44 12.59
CA SER A 192 23.18 1.82 12.16
C SER A 192 24.35 2.18 11.25
N ALA A 193 24.17 2.02 9.95
CA ALA A 193 25.08 2.56 8.95
C ALA A 193 24.38 3.73 8.26
N SER A 194 24.80 4.94 8.61
CA SER A 194 24.70 6.09 7.71
C SER A 194 25.63 5.82 6.52
N GLU A 195 25.23 4.93 5.62
CA GLU A 195 25.95 4.76 4.36
C GLU A 195 25.69 6.00 3.49
N GLU A 196 26.77 6.61 3.00
CA GLU A 196 26.69 7.68 2.02
C GLU A 196 25.98 7.14 0.77
N VAL A 197 24.86 7.76 0.39
CA VAL A 197 24.10 7.36 -0.80
C VAL A 197 24.96 7.58 -2.04
N THR A 198 25.26 6.50 -2.76
CA THR A 198 26.10 6.52 -3.96
C THR A 198 25.31 6.97 -5.21
N TYR A 199 25.99 7.29 -6.31
CA TYR A 199 25.34 7.64 -7.57
C TYR A 199 24.43 6.50 -8.07
N ASP A 200 24.93 5.26 -8.06
CA ASP A 200 24.14 4.08 -8.43
C ASP A 200 22.90 3.91 -7.56
N ASP A 201 23.00 4.19 -6.26
CA ASP A 201 21.85 4.12 -5.36
C ASP A 201 20.81 5.20 -5.66
N LEU A 202 21.24 6.41 -6.05
CA LEU A 202 20.35 7.48 -6.49
C LEU A 202 19.62 7.10 -7.78
N VAL A 203 20.33 6.63 -8.80
CA VAL A 203 19.69 6.21 -10.07
C VAL A 203 18.74 5.04 -9.84
N ARG A 204 19.15 4.06 -9.02
CA ARG A 204 18.31 2.91 -8.72
C ARG A 204 17.08 3.34 -7.92
N LEU A 205 17.21 4.27 -6.97
CA LEU A 205 16.08 4.84 -6.24
C LEU A 205 15.14 5.57 -7.20
N GLU A 206 15.68 6.39 -8.09
CA GLU A 206 14.92 7.17 -9.06
C GLU A 206 14.07 6.29 -9.97
N ILE A 207 14.62 5.20 -10.52
CA ILE A 207 13.85 4.24 -11.33
C ILE A 207 12.65 3.67 -10.55
N ALA A 208 12.81 3.40 -9.25
CA ALA A 208 11.70 2.91 -8.43
C ALA A 208 10.67 4.01 -8.14
N GLU A 209 11.14 5.24 -7.88
CA GLU A 209 10.30 6.42 -7.66
C GLU A 209 9.49 6.75 -8.93
N GLU A 210 10.11 6.79 -10.10
CA GLU A 210 9.46 6.95 -11.41
C GLU A 210 8.38 5.90 -11.66
N ARG A 211 8.66 4.62 -11.40
CA ARG A 211 7.67 3.54 -11.56
C ARG A 211 6.48 3.71 -10.61
N GLN A 212 6.72 4.18 -9.40
CA GLN A 212 5.65 4.46 -8.43
C GLN A 212 4.85 5.70 -8.85
N TYR A 213 5.53 6.76 -9.28
CA TYR A 213 4.92 7.98 -9.77
C TYR A 213 4.05 7.71 -11.00
N LEU A 214 4.49 6.88 -11.96
CA LEU A 214 3.67 6.43 -13.08
C LEU A 214 2.40 5.71 -12.65
N ARG A 215 2.45 4.89 -11.59
CA ARG A 215 1.24 4.24 -11.05
C ARG A 215 0.26 5.26 -10.47
N GLU A 216 0.76 6.32 -9.86
CA GLU A 216 -0.06 7.41 -9.31
C GLU A 216 -0.67 8.27 -10.43
N LEU A 217 0.10 8.58 -11.47
CA LEU A 217 -0.41 9.22 -12.69
C LEU A 217 -1.48 8.36 -13.35
N ASP A 218 -1.25 7.05 -13.45
CA ASP A 218 -2.23 6.10 -13.97
C ASP A 218 -3.50 6.05 -13.12
N LEU A 219 -3.39 6.12 -11.80
CA LEU A 219 -4.55 6.23 -10.91
C LEU A 219 -5.33 7.51 -11.20
N ILE A 220 -4.67 8.65 -11.33
CA ILE A 220 -5.29 9.94 -11.68
C ILE A 220 -6.00 9.83 -13.05
N ILE A 221 -5.32 9.30 -14.05
CA ILE A 221 -5.80 9.30 -15.45
C ILE A 221 -6.88 8.23 -15.68
N LYS A 222 -6.61 6.98 -15.29
CA LYS A 222 -7.45 5.83 -15.64
C LYS A 222 -8.60 5.63 -14.66
N VAL A 223 -8.47 6.07 -13.40
CA VAL A 223 -9.53 5.93 -12.39
C VAL A 223 -10.29 7.24 -12.21
N PHE A 224 -9.63 8.34 -11.88
CA PHE A 224 -10.34 9.60 -11.62
C PHE A 224 -10.80 10.27 -12.91
N ARG A 225 -9.87 10.69 -13.78
CA ARG A 225 -10.14 11.46 -15.00
C ARG A 225 -11.09 10.73 -15.95
N HIS A 226 -10.98 9.41 -16.06
CA HIS A 226 -11.89 8.60 -16.87
C HIS A 226 -13.37 8.87 -16.55
N HIS A 227 -13.75 8.97 -15.26
CA HIS A 227 -15.14 9.20 -14.88
C HIS A 227 -15.66 10.59 -15.22
N PHE A 228 -14.80 11.59 -15.32
CA PHE A 228 -15.17 12.93 -15.79
C PHE A 228 -15.38 12.94 -17.31
N MET A 229 -14.57 12.19 -18.07
CA MET A 229 -14.71 12.10 -19.54
C MET A 229 -15.93 11.30 -20.00
N THR A 230 -16.26 10.20 -19.31
CA THR A 230 -17.31 9.27 -19.75
C THR A 230 -18.72 9.87 -19.66
N ASN A 231 -18.91 10.95 -18.89
CA ASN A 231 -20.22 11.59 -18.70
C ASN A 231 -20.24 13.08 -19.11
N PRO A 232 -20.21 13.38 -20.42
CA PRO A 232 -20.17 14.76 -20.93
C PRO A 232 -21.45 15.56 -20.67
N LYS A 233 -22.52 14.91 -20.21
CA LYS A 233 -23.76 15.58 -19.77
C LYS A 233 -23.63 16.20 -18.38
N ILE A 234 -22.68 15.72 -17.57
CA ILE A 234 -22.44 16.16 -16.18
C ILE A 234 -21.20 17.04 -16.11
N PHE A 235 -20.16 16.68 -16.87
CA PHE A 235 -18.88 17.38 -16.93
C PHE A 235 -18.64 17.94 -18.32
N THR A 236 -18.26 19.21 -18.40
CA THR A 236 -17.84 19.86 -19.64
C THR A 236 -16.36 19.57 -19.92
N ALA A 237 -15.91 19.78 -21.16
CA ALA A 237 -14.49 19.68 -21.50
C ALA A 237 -13.65 20.66 -20.65
N GLN A 238 -14.17 21.87 -20.41
CA GLN A 238 -13.52 22.85 -19.55
C GLN A 238 -13.38 22.38 -18.10
N ASP A 239 -14.39 21.68 -17.55
CA ASP A 239 -14.28 21.12 -16.19
C ASP A 239 -13.14 20.09 -16.11
N VAL A 240 -12.96 19.26 -17.15
CA VAL A 240 -11.87 18.28 -17.21
C VAL A 240 -10.51 18.98 -17.34
N GLU A 241 -10.41 19.99 -18.19
CA GLU A 241 -9.19 20.77 -18.40
C GLU A 241 -8.76 21.50 -17.13
N VAL A 242 -9.68 22.16 -16.42
CA VAL A 242 -9.34 22.88 -15.18
C VAL A 242 -8.90 21.92 -14.07
N ILE A 243 -9.51 20.73 -13.96
CA ILE A 243 -9.22 19.79 -12.87
C ILE A 243 -7.93 19.00 -13.11
N PHE A 244 -7.69 18.57 -14.35
CA PHE A 244 -6.59 17.66 -14.66
C PHE A 244 -5.45 18.34 -15.42
N SER A 245 -5.62 19.60 -15.87
CA SER A 245 -4.65 20.35 -16.67
C SER A 245 -4.06 19.46 -17.79
N ASN A 246 -2.77 19.59 -18.05
CA ASN A 246 -2.00 18.82 -19.01
C ASN A 246 -1.33 17.57 -18.39
N ILE A 247 -1.99 16.89 -17.46
CA ILE A 247 -1.46 15.68 -16.79
C ILE A 247 -1.04 14.55 -17.75
N LEU A 248 -1.65 14.49 -18.94
CA LEU A 248 -1.30 13.50 -19.97
C LEU A 248 0.11 13.73 -20.54
N ASP A 249 0.49 14.99 -20.73
CA ASP A 249 1.81 15.35 -21.25
C ASP A 249 2.89 15.02 -20.22
N ILE A 250 2.60 15.24 -18.93
CA ILE A 250 3.47 14.81 -17.83
C ILE A 250 3.62 13.29 -17.82
N HIS A 251 2.53 12.53 -17.95
CA HIS A 251 2.60 11.08 -18.01
C HIS A 251 3.45 10.59 -19.20
N GLU A 252 3.30 11.18 -20.39
CA GLU A 252 4.12 10.83 -21.55
C GLU A 252 5.60 11.13 -21.32
N LEU A 253 5.93 12.30 -20.75
CA LEU A 253 7.29 12.65 -20.36
C LEU A 253 7.87 11.65 -19.36
N THR A 254 7.13 11.29 -18.30
CA THR A 254 7.56 10.33 -17.27
C THR A 254 7.86 8.95 -17.89
N VAL A 255 7.01 8.48 -18.81
CA VAL A 255 7.29 7.22 -19.55
C VAL A 255 8.55 7.34 -20.40
N LYS A 256 8.75 8.46 -21.11
CA LYS A 256 9.94 8.69 -21.94
C LYS A 256 11.21 8.75 -21.08
N LEU A 257 11.21 9.52 -20.00
CA LEU A 257 12.36 9.66 -19.08
C LEU A 257 12.72 8.33 -18.43
N LEU A 258 11.75 7.60 -17.89
CA LEU A 258 11.99 6.29 -17.28
C LEU A 258 12.61 5.31 -18.30
N GLY A 259 12.10 5.27 -19.53
CA GLY A 259 12.66 4.43 -20.58
C GLY A 259 14.12 4.79 -20.89
N LEU A 260 14.44 6.07 -21.02
CA LEU A 260 15.81 6.53 -21.28
C LEU A 260 16.77 6.17 -20.13
N ILE A 261 16.34 6.34 -18.88
CA ILE A 261 17.16 5.97 -17.70
C ILE A 261 17.37 4.44 -17.66
N GLU A 262 16.34 3.64 -17.93
CA GLU A 262 16.45 2.17 -17.94
C GLU A 262 17.37 1.68 -19.06
N ASP A 263 17.25 2.25 -20.25
CA ASP A 263 18.13 1.96 -21.38
C ASP A 263 19.59 2.35 -21.06
N ALA A 264 19.82 3.51 -20.42
CA ALA A 264 21.16 3.93 -20.01
C ALA A 264 21.79 2.97 -18.99
N VAL A 265 20.99 2.46 -18.04
CA VAL A 265 21.43 1.45 -17.07
C VAL A 265 21.74 0.12 -17.77
N GLU A 266 20.88 -0.35 -18.68
CA GLU A 266 21.06 -1.62 -19.38
C GLU A 266 22.28 -1.60 -20.33
N MET A 267 22.54 -0.45 -20.96
CA MET A 267 23.65 -0.26 -21.91
C MET A 267 24.98 0.11 -21.24
N THR A 268 25.03 0.20 -19.92
CA THR A 268 26.27 0.52 -19.19
C THR A 268 27.30 -0.61 -19.33
N ALA A 269 28.47 -0.31 -19.88
CA ALA A 269 29.51 -1.30 -20.14
C ALA A 269 30.28 -1.73 -18.88
N ASP A 270 30.78 -2.97 -18.89
CA ASP A 270 31.66 -3.50 -17.84
C ASP A 270 32.94 -2.65 -17.73
N GLY A 271 33.05 -1.86 -16.65
CA GLY A 271 34.17 -0.96 -16.39
C GLY A 271 33.79 0.51 -16.21
N CYS A 272 32.55 0.90 -16.54
CA CYS A 272 32.02 2.21 -16.20
C CYS A 272 31.85 2.36 -14.68
N PRO A 273 32.13 3.55 -14.10
CA PRO A 273 32.07 3.75 -12.65
C PRO A 273 30.64 3.76 -12.08
N HIS A 274 29.65 4.05 -12.93
CA HIS A 274 28.19 4.08 -12.70
C HIS A 274 27.51 4.33 -14.07
N PRO A 275 26.18 4.17 -14.22
CA PRO A 275 25.45 4.54 -15.44
C PRO A 275 25.52 6.06 -15.69
N LEU A 276 25.56 6.46 -16.97
CA LEU A 276 25.69 7.87 -17.38
C LEU A 276 24.31 8.45 -17.76
N VAL A 277 23.50 8.75 -16.74
CA VAL A 277 22.11 9.20 -16.96
C VAL A 277 22.02 10.71 -17.23
N GLY A 278 23.11 11.46 -17.11
CA GLY A 278 23.13 12.90 -17.35
C GLY A 278 22.62 13.31 -18.74
N SER A 279 23.00 12.54 -19.76
CA SER A 279 22.54 12.73 -21.15
C SER A 279 21.02 12.60 -21.29
N CYS A 280 20.40 11.68 -20.55
CA CYS A 280 18.94 11.49 -20.58
C CYS A 280 18.18 12.75 -20.14
N PHE A 281 18.69 13.42 -19.10
CA PHE A 281 18.11 14.66 -18.60
C PHE A 281 18.48 15.87 -19.47
N GLU A 282 19.70 15.92 -19.99
CA GLU A 282 20.14 16.99 -20.89
C GLU A 282 19.28 17.05 -22.15
N ASP A 283 19.13 15.93 -22.86
CA ASP A 283 18.37 15.86 -24.11
C ASP A 283 16.92 16.34 -23.90
N LEU A 284 16.26 15.88 -22.83
CA LEU A 284 14.90 16.28 -22.50
C LEU A 284 14.80 17.75 -22.06
N ALA A 285 15.80 18.26 -21.34
CA ALA A 285 15.82 19.66 -20.91
C ALA A 285 16.07 20.60 -22.10
N GLU A 286 16.94 20.22 -23.05
CA GLU A 286 17.21 20.99 -24.27
C GLU A 286 15.96 21.06 -25.16
N GLU A 287 15.20 19.96 -25.27
CA GLU A 287 13.92 19.89 -25.99
C GLU A 287 12.77 20.61 -25.27
N GLN A 288 13.01 21.25 -24.10
CA GLN A 288 11.96 21.86 -23.26
C GLN A 288 10.86 20.88 -22.87
N ALA A 289 11.18 19.59 -22.76
CA ALA A 289 10.21 18.54 -22.50
C ALA A 289 9.58 18.64 -21.09
N PHE A 290 10.19 19.39 -20.17
CA PHE A 290 9.71 19.61 -18.80
C PHE A 290 8.74 20.80 -18.66
N ASP A 291 8.53 21.62 -19.70
CA ASP A 291 7.57 22.74 -19.69
C ASP A 291 6.15 22.36 -19.26
N PRO A 292 5.63 21.14 -19.54
CA PRO A 292 4.34 20.70 -19.01
C PRO A 292 4.19 20.83 -17.50
N TYR A 293 5.27 20.68 -16.72
CA TYR A 293 5.24 20.88 -15.27
C TYR A 293 4.99 22.33 -14.86
N GLU A 294 5.40 23.32 -15.67
CA GLU A 294 5.12 24.72 -15.40
C GLU A 294 3.62 24.98 -15.49
N ILE A 295 3.00 24.54 -16.58
CA ILE A 295 1.57 24.71 -16.86
C ILE A 295 0.76 24.08 -15.73
N LEU A 296 0.99 22.80 -15.44
CA LEU A 296 0.26 22.10 -14.38
C LEU A 296 0.47 22.77 -13.02
N SER A 297 1.70 23.17 -12.68
CA SER A 297 1.97 23.82 -11.40
C SER A 297 1.22 25.14 -11.27
N GLN A 298 1.16 25.94 -12.33
CA GLN A 298 0.41 27.21 -12.32
C GLN A 298 -1.10 26.97 -12.16
N ASP A 299 -1.65 25.99 -12.87
CA ASP A 299 -3.07 25.66 -12.82
C ASP A 299 -3.49 25.11 -11.45
N ILE A 300 -2.80 24.09 -10.94
CA ILE A 300 -3.19 23.39 -9.70
C ILE A 300 -2.95 24.25 -8.45
N LEU A 301 -1.91 25.09 -8.46
CA LEU A 301 -1.64 26.03 -7.35
C LEU A 301 -2.55 27.27 -7.40
N SER A 302 -3.29 27.48 -8.48
CA SER A 302 -4.18 28.62 -8.60
C SER A 302 -5.35 28.56 -7.61
N LYS A 303 -5.90 29.74 -7.29
CA LYS A 303 -7.16 29.82 -6.54
C LYS A 303 -8.34 29.31 -7.37
N ASP A 304 -8.26 29.53 -8.68
CA ASP A 304 -9.30 29.17 -9.64
C ASP A 304 -9.55 27.66 -9.64
N PHE A 305 -8.50 26.84 -9.52
CA PHE A 305 -8.63 25.38 -9.36
C PHE A 305 -9.50 25.02 -8.15
N HIS A 306 -9.18 25.56 -6.97
CA HIS A 306 -9.89 25.24 -5.72
C HIS A 306 -11.34 25.73 -5.76
N GLU A 307 -11.58 26.94 -6.25
CA GLU A 307 -12.92 27.50 -6.38
C GLU A 307 -13.77 26.71 -7.38
N HIS A 308 -13.21 26.41 -8.56
CA HIS A 308 -13.89 25.61 -9.57
C HIS A 308 -14.20 24.20 -9.07
N PHE A 309 -13.22 23.52 -8.47
CA PHE A 309 -13.39 22.17 -7.92
C PHE A 309 -14.48 22.12 -6.84
N ASN A 310 -14.45 23.04 -5.88
CA ASN A 310 -15.46 23.11 -4.83
C ASN A 310 -16.86 23.40 -5.38
N ASN A 311 -16.97 24.32 -6.36
CA ASN A 311 -18.23 24.63 -7.03
C ASN A 311 -18.78 23.42 -7.80
N LEU A 312 -17.92 22.63 -8.44
CA LEU A 312 -18.32 21.41 -9.14
C LEU A 312 -18.81 20.36 -8.14
N MET A 313 -18.08 20.14 -7.04
CA MET A 313 -18.44 19.15 -6.01
C MET A 313 -19.70 19.54 -5.22
N ALA A 314 -20.03 20.83 -5.14
CA ALA A 314 -21.27 21.31 -4.54
C ALA A 314 -22.53 20.98 -5.37
N ARG A 315 -22.38 20.63 -6.66
CA ARG A 315 -23.53 20.26 -7.51
C ARG A 315 -24.07 18.88 -7.10
N SER A 316 -25.35 18.82 -6.76
CA SER A 316 -26.02 17.58 -6.34
C SER A 316 -25.94 16.47 -7.40
N THR A 317 -26.00 16.83 -8.69
CA THR A 317 -25.87 15.89 -9.82
C THR A 317 -24.51 15.21 -9.86
N VAL A 318 -23.43 15.94 -9.57
CA VAL A 318 -22.06 15.42 -9.51
C VAL A 318 -21.91 14.47 -8.31
N GLY A 319 -22.41 14.88 -7.15
CA GLY A 319 -22.40 14.04 -5.94
C GLY A 319 -23.14 12.71 -6.12
N LEU A 320 -24.34 12.74 -6.70
CA LEU A 320 -25.13 11.53 -6.98
C LEU A 320 -24.45 10.62 -7.99
N TYR A 321 -23.83 11.18 -9.04
CA TYR A 321 -23.09 10.40 -10.02
C TYR A 321 -21.91 9.67 -9.37
N PHE A 322 -21.04 10.37 -8.63
CA PHE A 322 -19.89 9.71 -8.00
C PHE A 322 -20.28 8.68 -6.94
N GLN A 323 -21.38 8.90 -6.20
CA GLN A 323 -21.93 7.89 -5.30
C GLN A 323 -22.42 6.63 -6.03
N SER A 324 -22.88 6.77 -7.28
CA SER A 324 -23.32 5.63 -8.10
C SER A 324 -22.17 4.81 -8.70
N VAL A 325 -20.96 5.40 -8.82
CA VAL A 325 -19.78 4.73 -9.38
C VAL A 325 -19.29 3.62 -8.45
N ALA A 326 -18.99 3.97 -7.20
CA ALA A 326 -18.58 3.03 -6.17
C ALA A 326 -18.76 3.64 -4.77
N GLU A 327 -18.89 2.78 -3.76
CA GLU A 327 -18.93 3.21 -2.37
C GLU A 327 -17.62 3.94 -2.00
N GLY A 328 -17.74 5.16 -1.46
CA GLY A 328 -16.58 5.97 -1.06
C GLY A 328 -15.94 6.78 -2.20
N PHE A 329 -16.40 6.62 -3.44
CA PHE A 329 -15.77 7.29 -4.58
C PHE A 329 -15.97 8.81 -4.57
N LYS A 330 -17.15 9.29 -4.15
CA LYS A 330 -17.40 10.74 -3.96
C LYS A 330 -16.41 11.35 -2.98
N GLU A 331 -16.20 10.70 -1.84
CA GLU A 331 -15.28 11.15 -0.80
C GLU A 331 -13.82 11.11 -1.29
N ALA A 332 -13.44 10.06 -2.04
CA ALA A 332 -12.12 9.98 -2.66
C ALA A 332 -11.89 11.13 -3.66
N VAL A 333 -12.86 11.44 -4.52
CA VAL A 333 -12.78 12.60 -5.41
C VAL A 333 -12.65 13.87 -4.57
N GLN A 334 -13.52 14.09 -3.59
CA GLN A 334 -13.58 15.35 -2.85
C GLN A 334 -12.32 15.66 -2.02
N TYR A 335 -11.76 14.66 -1.33
CA TYR A 335 -10.69 14.89 -0.35
C TYR A 335 -9.32 14.33 -0.76
N VAL A 336 -9.27 13.38 -1.72
CA VAL A 336 -8.01 12.73 -2.13
C VAL A 336 -7.53 13.23 -3.49
N LEU A 337 -8.41 13.42 -4.48
CA LEU A 337 -8.00 13.87 -5.82
C LEU A 337 -7.25 15.21 -5.81
N PRO A 338 -7.67 16.26 -5.09
CA PRO A 338 -6.89 17.50 -5.01
C PRO A 338 -5.48 17.29 -4.46
N GLN A 339 -5.29 16.30 -3.57
CA GLN A 339 -3.99 15.95 -3.02
C GLN A 339 -3.15 15.17 -4.03
N LEU A 340 -3.77 14.28 -4.81
CA LEU A 340 -3.10 13.55 -5.90
C LEU A 340 -2.62 14.51 -7.00
N MET A 341 -3.39 15.55 -7.32
CA MET A 341 -2.98 16.55 -8.32
C MET A 341 -1.78 17.40 -7.89
N MET A 342 -1.41 17.40 -6.60
CA MET A 342 -0.19 18.04 -6.12
C MET A 342 1.07 17.19 -6.29
N VAL A 343 0.93 15.88 -6.53
CA VAL A 343 2.07 14.95 -6.67
C VAL A 343 3.02 15.38 -7.78
N PRO A 344 2.58 15.75 -9.01
CA PRO A 344 3.48 16.21 -10.06
C PRO A 344 4.28 17.46 -9.69
N VAL A 345 3.70 18.37 -8.89
CA VAL A 345 4.40 19.58 -8.43
C VAL A 345 5.56 19.20 -7.51
N TYR A 346 5.35 18.26 -6.59
CA TYR A 346 6.41 17.75 -5.72
C TYR A 346 7.46 16.95 -6.49
N HIS A 347 7.02 16.16 -7.46
CA HIS A 347 7.91 15.36 -8.31
C HIS A 347 8.87 16.23 -9.13
N CYS A 348 8.38 17.33 -9.70
CA CYS A 348 9.24 18.26 -10.42
C CYS A 348 10.29 18.93 -9.51
N LEU A 349 9.90 19.29 -8.28
CA LEU A 349 10.84 19.89 -7.32
C LEU A 349 11.94 18.89 -6.92
N HIS A 350 11.60 17.61 -6.79
CA HIS A 350 12.55 16.54 -6.54
C HIS A 350 13.57 16.38 -7.67
N TYR A 351 13.17 16.47 -8.94
CA TYR A 351 14.15 16.40 -10.04
C TYR A 351 15.26 17.44 -9.90
N PHE A 352 14.96 18.67 -9.46
CA PHE A 352 15.99 19.69 -9.25
C PHE A 352 16.99 19.30 -8.15
N GLU A 353 16.51 18.71 -7.05
CA GLU A 353 17.36 18.21 -5.97
C GLU A 353 18.16 16.97 -6.40
N LEU A 354 17.55 16.07 -7.15
CA LEU A 354 18.17 14.86 -7.69
C LEU A 354 19.32 15.21 -8.62
N LEU A 355 19.09 16.10 -9.59
CA LEU A 355 20.11 16.50 -10.56
C LEU A 355 21.36 17.09 -9.89
N GLN A 356 21.17 17.91 -8.84
CA GLN A 356 22.27 18.41 -8.03
C GLN A 356 23.03 17.27 -7.32
N GLN A 357 22.29 16.31 -6.73
CA GLN A 357 22.89 15.17 -6.05
C GLN A 357 23.66 14.24 -6.98
N LEU A 358 23.14 14.01 -8.20
CA LEU A 358 23.81 13.24 -9.25
C LEU A 358 25.08 13.97 -9.73
N GLN A 359 25.01 15.27 -9.96
CA GLN A 359 26.15 16.08 -10.40
C GLN A 359 27.32 16.02 -9.39
N GLU A 360 27.01 16.14 -8.09
CA GLU A 360 28.02 16.08 -7.02
C GLU A 360 28.69 14.70 -6.91
N ARG A 361 27.95 13.63 -7.19
CA ARG A 361 28.38 12.23 -6.96
C ARG A 361 28.88 11.51 -8.20
N SER A 362 28.62 12.04 -9.39
CA SER A 362 29.12 11.48 -10.63
C SER A 362 30.64 11.43 -10.59
N LYS A 363 31.23 10.35 -11.08
CA LYS A 363 32.67 10.11 -11.19
C LYS A 363 33.17 10.28 -12.62
N ASP A 364 32.26 10.46 -13.57
CA ASP A 364 32.55 10.71 -14.98
C ASP A 364 32.44 12.21 -15.30
N GLN A 365 33.38 12.73 -16.11
CA GLN A 365 33.43 14.17 -16.38
C GLN A 365 32.41 14.61 -17.44
N ASP A 366 32.12 13.76 -18.42
CA ASP A 366 31.17 14.08 -19.48
C ASP A 366 29.74 14.06 -18.91
N ASP A 367 29.41 13.05 -18.11
CA ASP A 367 28.14 12.97 -17.38
C ASP A 367 27.90 14.18 -16.46
N ARG A 368 28.94 14.67 -15.78
CA ARG A 368 28.85 15.90 -14.96
C ARG A 368 28.52 17.14 -15.78
N GLU A 369 29.07 17.28 -16.99
CA GLU A 369 28.76 18.42 -17.85
C GLU A 369 27.32 18.32 -18.39
N CYS A 370 26.87 17.13 -18.82
CA CYS A 370 25.47 16.89 -19.20
C CYS A 370 24.49 17.27 -18.08
N LEU A 371 24.75 16.81 -16.84
CA LEU A 371 23.95 17.14 -15.67
C LEU A 371 23.92 18.65 -15.40
N LYS A 372 25.06 19.33 -15.56
CA LYS A 372 25.16 20.78 -15.39
C LYS A 372 24.39 21.55 -16.47
N GLN A 373 24.41 21.06 -17.72
CA GLN A 373 23.61 21.61 -18.81
C GLN A 373 22.12 21.43 -18.54
N ALA A 374 21.68 20.23 -18.12
CA ALA A 374 20.30 19.96 -17.71
C ALA A 374 19.85 20.88 -16.58
N ILE A 375 20.62 20.99 -15.49
CA ILE A 375 20.35 21.92 -14.37
C ILE A 375 20.19 23.35 -14.89
N THR A 376 21.11 23.80 -15.75
CA THR A 376 21.11 25.17 -16.29
C THR A 376 19.88 25.44 -17.14
N ALA A 377 19.50 24.51 -18.02
CA ALA A 377 18.32 24.61 -18.87
C ALA A 377 17.02 24.67 -18.03
N LEU A 378 16.98 23.96 -16.90
CA LEU A 378 15.81 23.89 -16.02
C LEU A 378 15.71 25.02 -14.98
N LEU A 379 16.70 25.93 -14.89
CA LEU A 379 16.68 27.02 -13.90
C LEU A 379 15.44 27.93 -14.00
N ASN A 380 15.00 28.23 -15.22
CA ASN A 380 13.84 29.08 -15.44
C ASN A 380 12.55 28.40 -14.93
N LEU A 381 12.41 27.11 -15.23
CA LEU A 381 11.31 26.27 -14.75
C LEU A 381 11.31 26.21 -13.22
N GLN A 382 12.46 25.89 -12.61
CA GLN A 382 12.62 25.84 -11.17
C GLN A 382 12.18 27.14 -10.51
N CYS A 383 12.72 28.27 -10.99
CA CYS A 383 12.36 29.60 -10.49
C CYS A 383 10.87 29.91 -10.67
N SER A 384 10.22 29.43 -11.73
CA SER A 384 8.78 29.64 -11.96
C SER A 384 7.92 28.84 -10.99
N ILE A 385 8.21 27.55 -10.83
CA ILE A 385 7.48 26.65 -9.92
C ILE A 385 7.67 27.10 -8.48
N GLU A 386 8.89 27.41 -8.05
CA GLU A 386 9.16 27.90 -6.68
C GLU A 386 8.43 29.22 -6.38
N ARG A 387 8.37 30.15 -7.34
CA ARG A 387 7.60 31.40 -7.18
C ARG A 387 6.11 31.12 -7.04
N SER A 388 5.56 30.24 -7.88
CA SER A 388 4.14 29.87 -7.85
C SER A 388 3.76 29.15 -6.56
N TYR A 389 4.61 28.23 -6.11
CA TYR A 389 4.47 27.47 -4.87
C TYR A 389 4.53 28.36 -3.63
N ASN A 390 5.50 29.28 -3.57
CA ASN A 390 5.65 30.22 -2.45
C ASN A 390 4.50 31.24 -2.38
N LYS A 391 3.97 31.67 -3.53
CA LYS A 391 2.86 32.63 -3.60
C LYS A 391 1.53 32.04 -3.13
N HIS A 392 1.29 30.76 -3.41
CA HIS A 392 0.03 30.08 -3.12
C HIS A 392 0.16 29.02 -2.05
N GLN A 393 1.21 29.10 -1.21
CA GLN A 393 1.49 28.13 -0.16
C GLN A 393 0.20 27.81 0.59
N PRO A 394 -0.31 26.56 0.53
CA PRO A 394 -1.39 26.14 1.42
C PRO A 394 -0.92 26.48 2.83
N ARG A 395 -1.74 27.18 3.64
CA ARG A 395 -1.36 27.62 5.00
C ARG A 395 -0.79 26.45 5.80
N ARG A 396 0.53 26.25 5.74
CA ARG A 396 1.26 25.19 6.43
C ARG A 396 1.59 25.67 7.83
N LYS A 397 1.36 24.81 8.82
CA LYS A 397 2.02 24.99 10.12
C LYS A 397 3.48 24.51 9.98
N PRO A 398 4.46 25.23 10.54
CA PRO A 398 5.84 24.76 10.55
C PRO A 398 5.93 23.36 11.19
N GLY A 399 6.47 22.37 10.47
CA GLY A 399 6.66 21.00 10.97
C GLY A 399 5.72 19.92 10.39
N GLU A 400 4.73 20.28 9.56
CA GLU A 400 3.97 19.28 8.80
C GLU A 400 4.85 18.68 7.68
N PRO A 401 5.02 17.35 7.60
CA PRO A 401 5.73 16.70 6.50
C PRO A 401 5.13 17.09 5.14
N MET A 402 5.93 16.99 4.06
CA MET A 402 5.38 17.03 2.69
C MET A 402 4.15 16.12 2.58
N TYR A 403 3.18 16.56 1.78
CA TYR A 403 1.94 15.83 1.57
C TYR A 403 2.25 14.37 1.22
N ARG A 404 1.63 13.46 1.98
CA ARG A 404 1.97 12.03 2.07
C ARG A 404 1.90 11.22 0.78
N LEU A 405 1.34 11.76 -0.29
CA LEU A 405 1.36 11.07 -1.59
C LEU A 405 2.74 11.19 -2.24
N TYR A 406 3.48 12.26 -1.95
CA TYR A 406 4.91 12.35 -2.21
C TYR A 406 5.72 11.86 -1.00
N SER A 407 5.42 10.66 -0.54
CA SER A 407 6.19 9.99 0.51
C SER A 407 7.39 9.34 -0.14
N ARG A 408 8.51 10.07 -0.21
CA ARG A 408 9.82 9.45 -0.35
C ARG A 408 9.95 8.46 0.80
N GLN A 409 9.84 7.16 0.51
CA GLN A 409 9.89 6.06 1.49
C GLN A 409 11.27 5.91 2.18
N ILE A 410 12.06 6.98 2.23
CA ILE A 410 13.25 7.09 3.07
C ILE A 410 12.85 7.60 4.45
N ARG A 411 11.85 6.98 5.06
CA ARG A 411 11.87 6.83 6.51
C ARG A 411 12.29 5.40 6.75
N SER A 412 13.55 5.22 7.18
CA SER A 412 14.00 3.94 7.72
C SER A 412 12.89 3.41 8.63
N LYS A 413 12.48 2.16 8.41
CA LYS A 413 11.48 1.47 9.25
C LYS A 413 11.77 1.68 10.74
N GLN A 414 13.05 1.77 11.10
CA GLN A 414 13.51 2.09 12.45
C GLN A 414 13.08 3.48 12.93
N LEU A 415 13.16 4.52 12.08
CA LEU A 415 12.73 5.87 12.42
C LEU A 415 11.21 5.96 12.59
N ALA A 416 10.45 5.25 11.73
CA ALA A 416 8.99 5.14 11.86
C ALA A 416 8.61 4.48 13.19
N ILE A 417 9.23 3.34 13.52
CA ILE A 417 9.04 2.64 14.80
C ILE A 417 9.45 3.51 15.99
N LYS A 418 10.59 4.20 15.89
CA LYS A 418 11.06 5.12 16.94
C LYS A 418 10.04 6.21 17.20
N ARG A 419 9.48 6.82 16.16
CA ARG A 419 8.42 7.84 16.29
C ARG A 419 7.16 7.27 16.93
N MET A 420 6.72 6.07 16.53
CA MET A 420 5.57 5.41 17.15
C MET A 420 5.79 5.15 18.65
N ASN A 421 6.98 4.68 19.03
CA ASN A 421 7.36 4.43 20.42
C ASN A 421 7.45 5.73 21.23
N GLU A 422 7.96 6.82 20.66
CA GLU A 422 7.98 8.14 21.30
C GLU A 422 6.56 8.66 21.55
N ILE A 423 5.67 8.56 20.57
CA ILE A 423 4.28 8.98 20.71
C ILE A 423 3.59 8.15 21.81
N GLN A 424 3.73 6.82 21.80
CA GLN A 424 3.12 5.98 22.84
C GLN A 424 3.65 6.33 24.25
N LYS A 425 4.95 6.59 24.39
CA LYS A 425 5.55 7.03 25.67
C LYS A 425 5.05 8.40 26.14
N SER A 426 4.66 9.28 25.22
CA SER A 426 4.11 10.61 25.54
C SER A 426 2.67 10.56 26.09
N ILE A 427 2.03 9.38 26.08
CA ILE A 427 0.62 9.19 26.44
C ILE A 427 0.50 8.41 27.76
N ASP A 428 -0.04 9.07 28.78
CA ASP A 428 -0.42 8.47 30.06
C ASP A 428 -1.70 7.63 29.94
N GLY A 429 -1.76 6.53 30.70
CA GLY A 429 -2.89 5.61 30.73
C GLY A 429 -3.08 4.80 29.46
N TRP A 430 -1.99 4.38 28.80
CA TRP A 430 -2.06 3.52 27.63
C TRP A 430 -2.68 2.16 27.96
N GLU A 431 -3.62 1.72 27.12
CA GLU A 431 -4.33 0.44 27.26
C GLU A 431 -4.27 -0.36 25.94
N GLY A 432 -4.00 -1.67 26.06
CA GLY A 432 -3.93 -2.61 24.95
C GLY A 432 -2.55 -2.74 24.29
N LYS A 433 -2.51 -3.40 23.12
CA LYS A 433 -1.29 -3.64 22.34
C LYS A 433 -0.57 -2.35 21.94
N ASP A 434 0.76 -2.43 21.80
CA ASP A 434 1.62 -1.33 21.36
C ASP A 434 1.22 -0.86 19.94
N ILE A 435 1.47 0.42 19.65
CA ILE A 435 1.17 1.02 18.34
C ILE A 435 1.86 0.24 17.22
N GLY A 436 3.15 -0.07 17.38
CA GLY A 436 3.95 -0.79 16.38
C GLY A 436 3.51 -2.23 16.09
N GLN A 437 2.59 -2.80 16.88
CA GLN A 437 2.03 -4.13 16.61
C GLN A 437 0.83 -4.09 15.65
N CYS A 438 0.24 -2.91 15.43
CA CYS A 438 -0.96 -2.76 14.60
C CYS A 438 -0.88 -1.61 13.59
N CYS A 439 0.23 -0.86 13.60
CA CYS A 439 0.48 0.29 12.75
C CYS A 439 1.91 0.23 12.24
N SER A 440 2.12 0.64 11.00
CA SER A 440 3.43 0.74 10.36
C SER A 440 3.89 2.19 10.21
N GLU A 441 2.96 3.15 10.19
CA GLU A 441 3.26 4.54 9.87
C GLU A 441 2.42 5.52 10.70
N PHE A 442 3.10 6.58 11.17
CA PHE A 442 2.46 7.78 11.69
C PHE A 442 2.08 8.73 10.56
N ILE A 443 0.81 9.15 10.56
CA ILE A 443 0.15 9.82 9.45
C ILE A 443 0.02 11.34 9.72
N LEU A 444 -0.61 11.74 10.84
CA LEU A 444 -0.88 13.14 11.16
C LEU A 444 -1.11 13.30 12.66
N GLU A 445 -0.77 14.45 13.22
CA GLU A 445 -1.23 14.85 14.55
C GLU A 445 -1.90 16.22 14.49
N GLY A 446 -2.92 16.41 15.32
CA GLY A 446 -3.61 17.69 15.35
C GLY A 446 -4.78 17.76 16.32
N PRO A 447 -5.23 19.00 16.63
CA PRO A 447 -6.39 19.23 17.46
C PRO A 447 -7.69 18.90 16.72
N LEU A 448 -8.60 18.17 17.38
CA LEU A 448 -9.99 18.02 16.95
C LEU A 448 -10.93 18.21 18.14
N ILE A 449 -12.10 18.79 17.89
CA ILE A 449 -13.18 18.89 18.86
C ILE A 449 -14.16 17.75 18.60
N ARG A 450 -14.29 16.83 19.56
CA ARG A 450 -15.33 15.80 19.49
C ARG A 450 -16.68 16.43 19.82
N ALA A 451 -17.68 16.20 18.97
CA ALA A 451 -19.05 16.62 19.23
C ALA A 451 -19.52 16.13 20.62
N GLY A 452 -19.99 17.06 21.46
CA GLY A 452 -20.40 16.78 22.85
C GLY A 452 -19.26 16.71 23.88
N ALA A 453 -18.00 16.83 23.48
CA ALA A 453 -16.88 16.92 24.43
C ALA A 453 -16.66 18.37 24.89
N LYS A 454 -16.31 18.54 26.18
CA LYS A 454 -16.08 19.85 26.81
C LYS A 454 -14.76 20.52 26.41
N HIS A 455 -13.79 19.74 25.93
CA HIS A 455 -12.45 20.21 25.62
C HIS A 455 -11.98 19.64 24.29
N GLU A 456 -11.18 20.43 23.59
CA GLU A 456 -10.39 20.00 22.44
C GLU A 456 -9.49 18.83 22.82
N ARG A 457 -9.30 17.92 21.86
CA ARG A 457 -8.45 16.75 22.01
C ARG A 457 -7.32 16.82 21.00
N HIS A 458 -6.14 16.43 21.43
CA HIS A 458 -5.00 16.22 20.54
C HIS A 458 -5.10 14.80 20.00
N ASN A 459 -5.05 14.63 18.68
CA ASN A 459 -5.22 13.33 18.05
C ASN A 459 -3.96 12.94 17.30
N PHE A 460 -3.59 11.67 17.42
CA PHE A 460 -2.53 11.06 16.64
C PHE A 460 -3.17 10.04 15.70
N LEU A 461 -2.97 10.22 14.41
CA LEU A 461 -3.50 9.37 13.36
C LEU A 461 -2.36 8.52 12.79
N PHE A 462 -2.60 7.22 12.72
CA PHE A 462 -1.74 6.18 12.14
C PHE A 462 -2.52 5.45 11.05
N ASP A 463 -1.83 4.64 10.24
CA ASP A 463 -2.40 3.82 9.16
C ASP A 463 -3.53 2.88 9.60
N GLY A 464 -3.45 2.33 10.81
CA GLY A 464 -4.45 1.42 11.38
C GLY A 464 -5.28 1.99 12.54
N LEU A 465 -4.96 3.18 13.04
CA LEU A 465 -5.40 3.60 14.38
C LEU A 465 -5.48 5.13 14.53
N MET A 466 -6.51 5.60 15.22
CA MET A 466 -6.62 6.99 15.66
C MET A 466 -6.67 7.05 17.18
N ILE A 467 -5.72 7.75 17.80
CA ILE A 467 -5.67 8.01 19.23
C ILE A 467 -6.16 9.41 19.50
N SER A 468 -7.06 9.54 20.47
CA SER A 468 -7.56 10.83 20.95
C SER A 468 -7.14 11.05 22.40
N CYS A 469 -6.42 12.12 22.63
CA CYS A 469 -5.80 12.47 23.92
C CYS A 469 -6.31 13.80 24.46
N LYS A 470 -6.30 13.93 25.79
CA LYS A 470 -6.39 15.24 26.46
C LYS A 470 -4.96 15.73 26.71
N ALA A 471 -4.65 16.95 26.28
CA ALA A 471 -3.37 17.58 26.63
C ALA A 471 -3.32 17.89 28.14
N ASN A 472 -2.23 17.50 28.79
CA ASN A 472 -2.00 17.81 30.19
C ASN A 472 -1.47 19.23 30.32
N GLN A 473 -2.22 20.13 30.97
CA GLN A 473 -1.79 21.52 31.20
C GLN A 473 -0.78 21.68 32.36
N SER A 474 -0.34 20.57 32.97
CA SER A 474 0.44 20.57 34.21
C SER A 474 1.79 19.88 34.04
N SER A 475 2.73 20.54 33.35
CA SER A 475 4.16 20.19 33.35
C SER A 475 4.94 20.83 34.50
N ARG A 476 4.27 21.35 35.55
CA ARG A 476 4.89 22.22 36.57
C ARG A 476 4.67 21.82 38.04
N LEU A 477 4.40 20.56 38.36
CA LEU A 477 4.39 20.11 39.76
C LEU A 477 5.52 19.10 40.01
N PRO A 478 6.51 19.42 40.87
CA PRO A 478 7.55 18.47 41.23
C PRO A 478 6.93 17.34 42.08
N GLY A 479 7.05 16.09 41.63
CA GLY A 479 6.73 14.90 42.43
C GLY A 479 5.46 14.11 42.05
N ALA A 480 4.76 14.45 40.96
CA ALA A 480 3.67 13.63 40.43
C ALA A 480 4.15 12.73 39.27
N GLY A 481 3.78 11.45 39.30
CA GLY A 481 4.25 10.41 38.37
C GLY A 481 3.95 10.67 36.88
N ASN A 482 4.77 10.02 36.04
CA ASN A 482 4.87 10.07 34.58
C ASN A 482 4.77 11.47 33.94
N GLY A 483 5.91 11.99 33.47
CA GLY A 483 6.04 13.23 32.70
C GLY A 483 5.44 13.18 31.28
N ALA A 484 4.34 12.46 31.09
CA ALA A 484 3.64 12.32 29.82
C ALA A 484 2.80 13.58 29.51
N GLU A 485 2.98 14.11 28.30
CA GLU A 485 2.34 15.35 27.83
C GLU A 485 0.83 15.17 27.57
N TYR A 486 0.42 13.94 27.28
CA TYR A 486 -0.94 13.60 26.91
C TYR A 486 -1.51 12.55 27.85
N ARG A 487 -2.84 12.57 28.03
CA ARG A 487 -3.57 11.49 28.68
C ARG A 487 -4.53 10.85 27.69
N LEU A 488 -4.44 9.53 27.55
CA LEU A 488 -5.33 8.76 26.67
C LEU A 488 -6.79 8.99 27.06
N LYS A 489 -7.64 9.20 26.05
CA LYS A 489 -9.08 9.24 26.23
C LYS A 489 -9.77 8.18 25.41
N GLU A 490 -9.41 8.05 24.14
CA GLU A 490 -10.04 7.10 23.23
C GLU A 490 -9.02 6.57 22.22
N LYS A 491 -9.22 5.32 21.82
CA LYS A 491 -8.47 4.62 20.79
C LYS A 491 -9.46 4.03 19.81
N PHE A 492 -9.34 4.42 18.55
CA PHE A 492 -10.19 3.94 17.47
C PHE A 492 -9.36 3.08 16.53
N VAL A 493 -9.77 1.83 16.33
CA VAL A 493 -9.21 0.98 15.29
C VAL A 493 -9.88 1.37 13.97
N LEU A 494 -9.10 1.79 12.99
CA LEU A 494 -9.61 2.32 11.72
C LEU A 494 -9.87 1.18 10.72
N ARG A 495 -10.76 0.25 11.10
CA ARG A 495 -11.23 -0.84 10.24
C ARG A 495 -12.70 -0.58 9.87
N LYS A 496 -13.00 -0.53 8.56
CA LYS A 496 -14.37 -0.31 8.01
C LYS A 496 -15.09 0.93 8.56
N VAL A 497 -14.33 1.97 8.89
CA VAL A 497 -14.89 3.25 9.35
C VAL A 497 -15.35 4.06 8.15
N ARG A 498 -16.60 4.52 8.17
CA ARG A 498 -17.15 5.42 7.16
C ARG A 498 -17.28 6.81 7.75
N ILE A 499 -16.61 7.78 7.14
CA ILE A 499 -16.69 9.18 7.53
C ILE A 499 -17.69 9.85 6.58
N VAL A 500 -18.67 10.54 7.15
CA VAL A 500 -19.72 11.24 6.40
C VAL A 500 -19.82 12.64 6.98
N ASP A 501 -19.62 13.64 6.13
CA ASP A 501 -19.90 15.02 6.50
C ASP A 501 -21.42 15.20 6.62
N ARG A 502 -21.86 15.71 7.76
CA ARG A 502 -23.25 16.11 8.00
C ARG A 502 -23.25 17.62 8.13
N ASP A 503 -24.06 18.26 7.29
CA ASP A 503 -24.34 19.70 7.38
C ASP A 503 -25.06 20.07 8.68
#